data_AF-A0A1V5I7V4-F1
#
_entry.id   AF-A0A1V5I7V4-F1
#
_cell.length_a   1.000
_cell.length_b   1.000
_cell.length_c   1.000
_cell.angle_alpha   90.00
_cell.angle_beta   90.00
_cell.angle_gamma   90.00
#
_symmetry.space_group_name_H-M   'P 1'
#
loop_
_entity.id
_entity.type
_entity.pdbx_description
1 polymer ?
#
loop_
_entity_poly.entity_id
_entity_poly.type
_entity_poly.pdbx_seq_one_letter_code
_entity_poly.pdbx_strand_id
1 'polypeptide(L)'
;MGIRKGCVPRRDLLSGRINLGDFTASLGEVHDSYRAGAGASRTVYTDARTFFSEGTYATDNMKLVVRDVFARLDGDTTAPLLKRLETGFGGGKTHTMIACLHIAKRGREIAAEVGELLPEDALPEPGEISVVAVAGEQLPVRVHSGADLRPYPLWAEVARQIGGSELEADVSDYLHRLDSPDEGYFKKVFGGRRTLILID
;
A
#
# COMPACT_ATOMS: atom_id res chain seq x y z
N MET A 1 -1.20 8.49 -36.77
CA MET A 1 0.17 8.79 -36.33
C MET A 1 0.82 7.48 -35.92
N GLY A 2 1.93 7.04 -36.53
CA GLY A 2 2.52 5.74 -36.22
C GLY A 2 3.20 5.74 -34.83
N ILE A 3 3.24 4.59 -34.15
CA ILE A 3 3.83 4.42 -32.80
C ILE A 3 5.24 5.03 -32.69
N ARG A 4 6.06 4.94 -33.75
CA ARG A 4 7.43 5.48 -33.79
C ARG A 4 7.51 7.02 -33.86
N LYS A 5 6.41 7.70 -34.21
CA LYS A 5 6.31 9.17 -34.22
C LYS A 5 5.59 9.72 -32.99
N GLY A 6 4.79 8.89 -32.31
CA GLY A 6 3.98 9.29 -31.14
C GLY A 6 4.58 8.89 -29.79
N CYS A 7 5.42 7.86 -29.75
CA CYS A 7 6.01 7.35 -28.51
C CYS A 7 7.54 7.37 -28.62
N VAL A 8 8.19 8.11 -27.73
CA VAL A 8 9.66 8.07 -27.55
C VAL A 8 9.97 7.11 -26.40
N PRO A 9 10.66 5.98 -26.64
CA PRO A 9 11.04 5.06 -25.56
C PRO A 9 11.92 5.76 -24.52
N ARG A 10 11.81 5.34 -23.26
CA ARG A 10 12.64 5.87 -22.17
C ARG A 10 14.13 5.67 -22.47
N ARG A 11 14.97 6.58 -21.96
CA ARG A 11 16.42 6.59 -22.23
C ARG A 11 17.13 5.34 -21.73
N ASP A 12 16.70 4.78 -20.60
CA ASP A 12 17.24 3.55 -20.02
C ASP A 12 17.02 2.34 -20.95
N LEU A 13 15.83 2.21 -21.53
CA LEU A 13 15.51 1.18 -22.54
C LEU A 13 16.42 1.31 -23.77
N LEU A 14 16.64 2.54 -24.24
CA LEU A 14 17.51 2.83 -25.38
C LEU A 14 18.99 2.57 -25.08
N SER A 15 19.41 2.68 -23.82
CA SER A 15 20.79 2.49 -23.38
C SER A 15 21.19 1.03 -23.14
N GLY A 16 20.23 0.09 -23.20
CA GLY A 16 20.46 -1.34 -22.94
C GLY A 16 20.73 -1.69 -21.47
N ARG A 17 20.61 -0.73 -20.55
CA ARG A 17 20.78 -0.92 -19.10
C ARG A 17 19.44 -1.27 -18.45
N ILE A 18 18.87 -2.40 -18.86
CA ILE A 18 17.58 -2.88 -18.33
C ILE A 18 17.87 -3.99 -17.33
N ASN A 19 17.54 -3.77 -16.06
CA ASN A 19 17.39 -4.84 -15.08
C ASN A 19 15.89 -5.13 -14.95
N LEU A 20 15.43 -6.28 -15.45
CA LEU A 20 14.02 -6.67 -15.43
C LEU A 20 13.45 -6.76 -14.00
N GLY A 21 14.30 -7.01 -13.00
CA GLY A 21 13.91 -6.98 -11.59
C GLY A 21 13.38 -5.60 -11.17
N ASP A 22 13.94 -4.52 -11.70
CA ASP A 22 13.57 -3.13 -11.38
C ASP A 22 12.19 -2.74 -11.95
N PHE A 23 11.59 -3.59 -12.80
CA PHE A 23 10.29 -3.34 -13.42
C PHE A 23 9.15 -4.14 -12.79
N THR A 24 9.43 -4.99 -11.81
CA THR A 24 8.37 -5.72 -11.10
C THR A 24 7.88 -4.90 -9.91
N ALA A 25 6.67 -4.36 -10.02
CA ALA A 25 6.05 -3.66 -8.91
C ALA A 25 5.76 -4.66 -7.77
N SER A 26 6.22 -4.36 -6.55
CA SER A 26 5.95 -5.15 -5.34
C SER A 26 5.41 -4.24 -4.25
N LEU A 27 4.18 -4.49 -3.78
CA LEU A 27 3.61 -3.74 -2.67
C LEU A 27 4.43 -3.91 -1.39
N GLY A 28 4.93 -5.13 -1.14
CA GLY A 28 5.75 -5.45 0.02
C GLY A 28 7.07 -4.69 0.05
N GLU A 29 7.81 -4.66 -1.06
CA GLU A 29 9.07 -3.90 -1.17
C GLU A 29 8.85 -2.41 -0.88
N VAL A 30 7.80 -1.83 -1.46
CA VAL A 30 7.45 -0.43 -1.22
C VAL A 30 7.10 -0.20 0.25
N HIS A 31 6.27 -1.06 0.85
CA HIS A 31 5.91 -0.94 2.26
C HIS A 31 7.13 -1.02 3.18
N ASP A 32 8.02 -1.99 2.95
CA ASP A 32 9.23 -2.17 3.75
C ASP A 32 10.21 -1.01 3.59
N SER A 33 10.27 -0.38 2.41
CA SER A 33 11.10 0.82 2.21
C SER A 33 10.70 1.97 3.15
N TYR A 34 9.40 2.13 3.45
CA TYR A 34 8.93 3.11 4.43
C TYR A 34 9.29 2.76 5.87
N ARG A 35 9.45 1.47 6.17
CA ARG A 35 9.84 0.99 7.51
C ARG A 35 11.35 1.07 7.75
N ALA A 36 12.15 0.84 6.71
CA ALA A 36 13.61 0.89 6.75
C ALA A 36 14.17 2.33 6.82
N GLY A 37 13.38 3.34 6.45
CA GLY A 37 13.76 4.75 6.56
C GLY A 37 14.98 5.09 5.69
N ALA A 38 15.96 5.80 6.25
CA ALA A 38 17.13 6.30 5.50
C ALA A 38 18.03 5.22 4.89
N GLY A 39 17.88 3.94 5.30
CA GLY A 39 18.62 2.81 4.74
C GLY A 39 17.93 2.11 3.56
N ALA A 40 16.73 2.55 3.16
CA ALA A 40 15.97 1.90 2.10
C ALA A 40 16.59 2.12 0.71
N SER A 41 16.58 1.07 -0.11
CA SER A 41 16.92 1.18 -1.53
C SER A 41 15.89 2.04 -2.25
N ARG A 42 16.36 3.07 -2.97
CA ARG A 42 15.51 3.94 -3.80
C ARG A 42 15.43 3.37 -5.21
N THR A 43 14.24 2.92 -5.58
CA THR A 43 13.89 2.41 -6.90
C THR A 43 12.77 3.27 -7.49
N VAL A 44 12.39 3.00 -8.73
CA VAL A 44 11.27 3.67 -9.39
C VAL A 44 9.93 3.47 -8.66
N TYR A 45 9.82 2.43 -7.82
CA TYR A 45 8.62 2.11 -7.07
C TYR A 45 8.69 2.52 -5.59
N THR A 46 9.86 2.61 -4.98
CA THR A 46 9.99 2.97 -3.56
C THR A 46 10.06 4.48 -3.33
N ASP A 47 10.60 5.24 -4.29
CA ASP A 47 10.55 6.70 -4.24
C ASP A 47 9.21 7.22 -4.78
N ALA A 48 8.41 7.86 -3.92
CA ALA A 48 7.08 8.33 -4.27
C ALA A 48 7.08 9.33 -5.45
N ARG A 49 8.07 10.23 -5.53
CA ARG A 49 8.10 11.25 -6.59
C ARG A 49 8.43 10.59 -7.92
N THR A 50 9.48 9.77 -7.95
CA THR A 50 9.86 8.99 -9.14
C THR A 50 8.74 8.04 -9.57
N PHE A 51 8.01 7.43 -8.62
CA PHE A 51 6.87 6.58 -8.93
C PHE A 51 5.80 7.34 -9.73
N PHE A 52 5.33 8.50 -9.25
CA PHE A 52 4.29 9.26 -9.94
C PHE A 52 4.78 9.94 -11.23
N SER A 53 6.05 10.34 -11.31
CA SER A 53 6.60 11.01 -12.50
C SER A 53 7.05 10.06 -13.60
N GLU A 54 7.55 8.87 -13.25
CA GLU A 54 8.22 7.96 -14.19
C GLU A 54 7.77 6.50 -14.08
N GLY A 55 7.36 6.06 -12.88
CA GLY A 55 7.05 4.67 -12.55
C GLY A 55 5.59 4.26 -12.76
N THR A 56 4.68 5.21 -12.96
CA THR A 56 3.27 4.91 -13.16
C THR A 56 2.58 5.92 -14.08
N TYR A 57 1.31 5.62 -14.38
CA TYR A 57 0.43 6.46 -15.17
C TYR A 57 -0.95 6.50 -14.51
N ALA A 58 -1.49 7.70 -14.33
CA ALA A 58 -2.76 7.95 -13.68
C ALA A 58 -3.94 7.58 -14.61
N THR A 59 -4.19 6.28 -14.76
CA THR A 59 -5.36 5.78 -15.51
C THR A 59 -6.67 6.22 -14.84
N ASP A 60 -7.76 6.28 -15.62
CA ASP A 60 -9.08 6.64 -15.09
C ASP A 60 -9.54 5.72 -13.95
N ASN A 61 -9.21 4.41 -14.04
CA ASN A 61 -9.51 3.46 -12.98
C ASN A 61 -8.69 3.74 -11.71
N MET A 62 -7.41 4.08 -11.84
CA MET A 62 -6.58 4.47 -10.69
C MET A 62 -7.13 5.75 -10.04
N LYS A 63 -7.48 6.77 -10.84
CA LYS A 63 -8.10 8.02 -10.37
C LYS A 63 -9.36 7.74 -9.56
N LEU A 64 -10.25 6.88 -10.06
CA LEU A 64 -11.47 6.47 -9.36
C LEU A 64 -11.19 5.75 -8.04
N VAL A 65 -10.27 4.77 -8.05
CA VAL A 65 -9.94 4.00 -6.84
C VAL A 65 -9.31 4.90 -5.78
N VAL A 66 -8.32 5.71 -6.16
CA VAL A 66 -7.63 6.63 -5.24
C VAL A 66 -8.63 7.63 -4.64
N ARG A 67 -9.45 8.28 -5.47
CA ARG A 67 -10.47 9.24 -5.00
C ARG A 67 -11.38 8.62 -3.94
N ASP A 68 -11.94 7.47 -4.24
CA ASP A 68 -12.89 6.82 -3.33
C ASP A 68 -12.21 6.33 -2.04
N VAL A 69 -10.94 5.87 -2.10
CA VAL A 69 -10.15 5.49 -0.91
C VAL A 69 -9.94 6.70 -0.01
N PHE A 70 -9.47 7.83 -0.54
CA PHE A 70 -9.15 9.00 0.27
C PHE A 70 -10.40 9.76 0.73
N ALA A 71 -11.49 9.75 -0.04
CA ALA A 71 -12.79 10.23 0.44
C ALA A 71 -13.27 9.43 1.66
N ARG A 72 -13.15 8.09 1.62
CA ARG A 72 -13.52 7.23 2.75
C ARG A 72 -12.63 7.49 3.98
N LEU A 73 -11.32 7.67 3.77
CA LEU A 73 -10.38 7.98 4.85
C LEU A 73 -10.64 9.35 5.48
N ASP A 74 -11.15 10.30 4.71
CA ASP A 74 -11.53 11.62 5.22
C ASP A 74 -12.90 11.63 5.94
N GLY A 75 -13.64 10.52 5.88
CA GLY A 75 -14.88 10.32 6.63
C GLY A 75 -16.14 10.30 5.78
N ASP A 76 -16.03 10.34 4.45
CA ASP A 76 -17.19 10.16 3.56
C ASP A 76 -17.78 8.76 3.72
N THR A 77 -19.00 8.70 4.25
CA THR A 77 -19.72 7.44 4.45
C THR A 77 -20.39 6.89 3.20
N THR A 78 -20.45 7.67 2.13
CA THR A 78 -20.97 7.25 0.82
C THR A 78 -19.90 6.57 -0.03
N ALA A 79 -18.61 6.85 0.25
CA ALA A 79 -17.49 6.18 -0.40
C ALA A 79 -17.38 4.70 0.04
N PRO A 80 -17.06 3.76 -0.87
CA PRO A 80 -16.96 2.34 -0.54
C PRO A 80 -15.89 2.04 0.52
N LEU A 81 -16.26 1.30 1.57
CA LEU A 81 -15.33 0.84 2.61
C LEU A 81 -14.34 -0.20 2.09
N LEU A 82 -14.80 -1.10 1.23
CA LEU A 82 -13.99 -2.19 0.66
C LEU A 82 -13.99 -2.07 -0.86
N LYS A 83 -12.80 -2.19 -1.45
CA LYS A 83 -12.62 -2.25 -2.89
C LYS A 83 -11.83 -3.48 -3.27
N ARG A 84 -12.43 -4.29 -4.15
CA ARG A 84 -11.74 -5.41 -4.78
C ARG A 84 -11.28 -4.97 -6.17
N LEU A 85 -9.98 -5.04 -6.40
CA LEU A 85 -9.39 -4.71 -7.70
C LEU A 85 -9.53 -5.91 -8.63
N GLU A 86 -10.55 -5.90 -9.48
CA GLU A 86 -10.81 -6.97 -10.45
C GLU A 86 -10.35 -6.53 -11.84
N THR A 87 -9.06 -6.74 -12.13
CA THR A 87 -8.51 -6.56 -13.48
C THR A 87 -7.72 -7.79 -13.89
N GLY A 88 -7.61 -8.02 -15.21
CA GLY A 88 -6.71 -9.03 -15.78
C GLY A 88 -5.22 -8.79 -15.44
N PHE A 89 -4.37 -9.71 -15.85
CA PHE A 89 -2.91 -9.56 -15.77
C PHE A 89 -2.47 -8.26 -16.45
N GLY A 90 -1.58 -7.51 -15.80
CA GLY A 90 -1.11 -6.21 -16.30
C GLY A 90 -2.11 -5.05 -16.14
N GLY A 91 -3.27 -5.25 -15.50
CA GLY A 91 -4.28 -4.18 -15.32
C GLY A 91 -3.99 -3.13 -14.24
N GLY A 92 -2.75 -3.07 -13.72
CA GLY A 92 -2.33 -1.99 -12.82
C GLY A 92 -2.79 -2.09 -11.36
N LYS A 93 -3.19 -3.28 -10.86
CA LYS A 93 -3.61 -3.47 -9.46
C LYS A 93 -2.55 -3.07 -8.45
N THR A 94 -1.35 -3.66 -8.55
CA THR A 94 -0.23 -3.37 -7.66
C THR A 94 0.20 -1.90 -7.77
N HIS A 95 0.21 -1.30 -8.97
CA HIS A 95 0.46 0.15 -9.11
C HIS A 95 -0.60 0.99 -8.40
N THR A 96 -1.88 0.61 -8.46
CA THR A 96 -2.95 1.33 -7.76
C THR A 96 -2.77 1.23 -6.25
N MET A 97 -2.39 0.06 -5.74
CA MET A 97 -2.09 -0.13 -4.31
C MET A 97 -0.85 0.64 -3.86
N ILE A 98 0.23 0.65 -4.65
CA ILE A 98 1.44 1.46 -4.41
C ILE A 98 1.10 2.95 -4.42
N ALA A 99 0.27 3.41 -5.36
CA ALA A 99 -0.20 4.80 -5.40
C ALA A 99 -0.92 5.19 -4.11
N CYS A 100 -1.88 4.38 -3.66
CA CYS A 100 -2.57 4.60 -2.37
C CYS A 100 -1.59 4.60 -1.19
N LEU A 101 -0.62 3.69 -1.17
CA LEU A 101 0.39 3.60 -0.12
C LEU A 101 1.25 4.87 -0.05
N HIS A 102 1.77 5.34 -1.20
CA HIS A 102 2.57 6.57 -1.24
C HIS A 102 1.79 7.79 -0.81
N ILE A 103 0.56 7.97 -1.29
CA ILE A 103 -0.29 9.09 -0.90
C ILE A 103 -0.60 9.02 0.60
N ALA A 104 -0.90 7.84 1.14
CA ALA A 104 -1.18 7.68 2.57
C ALA A 104 0.05 7.97 3.45
N LYS A 105 1.27 7.66 2.97
CA LYS A 105 2.51 7.91 3.72
C LYS A 105 3.03 9.35 3.59
N ARG A 106 2.96 9.93 2.40
CA ARG A 106 3.59 11.21 2.06
C ARG A 106 2.61 12.37 2.01
N GLY A 107 1.33 12.12 1.74
CA GLY A 107 0.29 13.15 1.73
C GLY A 107 0.68 14.39 0.93
N ARG A 108 0.57 15.55 1.55
CA ARG A 108 0.91 16.85 0.95
C ARG A 108 2.37 17.01 0.49
N GLU A 109 3.33 16.20 0.96
CA GLU A 109 4.74 16.29 0.51
C GLU A 109 4.95 15.97 -0.98
N ILE A 110 3.97 15.31 -1.60
CA ILE A 110 3.97 14.91 -3.01
C ILE A 110 2.81 15.54 -3.80
N ALA A 111 2.23 16.64 -3.31
CA ALA A 111 1.06 17.27 -3.93
C ALA A 111 1.29 17.65 -5.41
N ALA A 112 2.50 18.10 -5.74
CA ALA A 112 2.87 18.47 -7.10
C ALA A 112 2.84 17.28 -8.06
N GLU A 113 3.16 16.08 -7.57
CA GLU A 113 3.25 14.86 -8.36
C GLU A 113 1.88 14.13 -8.50
N VAL A 114 0.97 14.32 -7.54
CA VAL A 114 -0.30 13.56 -7.48
C VAL A 114 -1.56 14.35 -7.87
N GLY A 115 -1.40 15.59 -8.35
CA GLY A 115 -2.52 16.49 -8.68
C GLY A 115 -3.53 15.92 -9.70
N GLU A 116 -3.11 14.99 -10.56
CA GLU A 116 -4.03 14.27 -11.47
C GLU A 116 -4.91 13.22 -10.77
N LEU A 117 -4.48 12.71 -9.62
CA LEU A 117 -5.18 11.69 -8.85
C LEU A 117 -6.09 12.31 -7.78
N LEU A 118 -5.58 13.32 -7.08
CA LEU A 118 -6.28 14.01 -6.00
C LEU A 118 -5.91 15.50 -5.98
N PRO A 119 -6.86 16.39 -5.70
CA PRO A 119 -6.55 17.78 -5.41
C PRO A 119 -5.83 17.92 -4.05
N GLU A 120 -5.06 18.99 -3.87
CA GLU A 120 -4.20 19.19 -2.70
C GLU A 120 -4.97 19.25 -1.37
N ASP A 121 -6.21 19.75 -1.40
CA ASP A 121 -7.10 19.83 -0.23
C ASP A 121 -7.65 18.46 0.21
N ALA A 122 -7.67 17.48 -0.69
CA ALA A 122 -8.04 16.09 -0.40
C ALA A 122 -6.86 15.22 0.06
N LEU A 123 -5.63 15.76 0.09
CA LEU A 123 -4.45 15.04 0.56
C LEU A 123 -4.36 15.09 2.10
N PRO A 124 -4.08 13.94 2.75
CA PRO A 124 -3.80 13.92 4.18
C PRO A 124 -2.47 14.61 4.50
N GLU A 125 -2.24 14.92 5.77
CA GLU A 125 -0.90 15.27 6.24
C GLU A 125 0.02 14.04 6.25
N PRO A 126 1.34 14.21 6.05
CA PRO A 126 2.29 13.10 6.15
C PRO A 126 2.17 12.38 7.50
N GLY A 127 2.01 11.06 7.47
CA GLY A 127 1.88 10.22 8.66
C GLY A 127 0.50 10.23 9.34
N GLU A 128 -0.49 10.94 8.80
CA GLU A 128 -1.86 10.96 9.35
C GLU A 128 -2.60 9.62 9.18
N ILE A 129 -2.31 8.91 8.07
CA ILE A 129 -2.94 7.64 7.75
C ILE A 129 -2.08 6.48 8.26
N SER A 130 -2.67 5.63 9.10
CA SER A 130 -2.10 4.33 9.45
C SER A 130 -2.23 3.40 8.24
N VAL A 131 -1.15 2.75 7.83
CA VAL A 131 -1.14 1.89 6.63
C VAL A 131 -0.74 0.48 7.01
N VAL A 132 -1.58 -0.47 6.64
CA VAL A 132 -1.29 -1.90 6.62
C VAL A 132 -1.15 -2.35 5.18
N ALA A 133 -0.06 -3.01 4.84
CA ALA A 133 0.15 -3.62 3.53
C ALA A 133 0.52 -5.09 3.71
N VAL A 134 -0.32 -5.98 3.21
CA VAL A 134 -0.13 -7.42 3.26
C VAL A 134 0.19 -7.89 1.85
N ALA A 135 1.44 -8.31 1.62
CA ALA A 135 1.84 -9.01 0.41
C ALA A 135 1.70 -10.52 0.68
N GLY A 136 0.73 -11.16 0.02
CA GLY A 136 0.37 -12.56 0.27
C GLY A 136 1.52 -13.54 0.05
N GLU A 137 2.43 -13.24 -0.88
CA GLU A 137 3.62 -14.05 -1.15
C GLU A 137 4.71 -13.96 -0.07
N GLN A 138 4.68 -12.92 0.77
CA GLN A 138 5.66 -12.68 1.83
C GLN A 138 5.14 -13.04 3.23
N LEU A 139 3.81 -13.20 3.38
CA LEU A 139 3.20 -13.45 4.68
C LEU A 139 3.53 -14.86 5.19
N PRO A 140 4.14 -15.00 6.38
CA PRO A 140 4.33 -16.31 6.96
C PRO A 140 2.97 -16.92 7.30
N VAL A 141 2.73 -18.17 6.90
CA VAL A 141 1.49 -18.89 7.24
C VAL A 141 1.57 -19.56 8.63
N ARG A 142 2.78 -19.69 9.18
CA ARG A 142 3.05 -20.31 10.48
C ARG A 142 4.20 -19.60 11.19
N VAL A 143 4.16 -19.58 12.51
CA VAL A 143 5.20 -19.04 13.38
C VAL A 143 5.55 -20.03 14.48
N HIS A 144 6.81 -19.98 14.94
CA HIS A 144 7.26 -20.79 16.07
C HIS A 144 6.89 -20.10 17.38
N SER A 145 6.33 -20.87 18.31
CA SER A 145 6.01 -20.47 19.68
C SER A 145 6.69 -21.45 20.62
N GLY A 146 7.96 -21.17 20.95
CA GLY A 146 8.81 -22.13 21.66
C GLY A 146 9.11 -23.34 20.77
N ALA A 147 8.73 -24.54 21.24
CA ALA A 147 8.87 -25.78 20.46
C ALA A 147 7.69 -26.04 19.50
N ASP A 148 6.58 -25.29 19.63
CA ASP A 148 5.36 -25.50 18.85
C ASP A 148 5.37 -24.68 17.56
N LEU A 149 4.81 -25.24 16.48
CA LEU A 149 4.50 -24.52 15.25
C LEU A 149 3.01 -24.18 15.22
N ARG A 150 2.66 -22.89 15.17
CA ARG A 150 1.27 -22.41 15.20
C ARG A 150 0.91 -21.64 13.92
N PRO A 151 -0.36 -21.64 13.48
CA PRO A 151 -0.81 -20.75 12.40
C PRO A 151 -0.50 -19.29 12.74
N TYR A 152 -0.10 -18.51 11.74
CA TYR A 152 0.04 -17.06 11.89
C TYR A 152 -1.22 -16.39 11.31
N PRO A 153 -2.14 -15.89 12.16
CA PRO A 153 -3.38 -15.31 11.66
C PRO A 153 -3.10 -13.95 11.01
N LEU A 154 -3.82 -13.65 9.93
CA LEU A 154 -3.74 -12.35 9.24
C LEU A 154 -3.93 -11.17 10.20
N TRP A 155 -4.79 -11.33 11.21
CA TRP A 155 -5.04 -10.32 12.23
C TRP A 155 -3.83 -10.04 13.13
N ALA A 156 -2.94 -11.01 13.34
CA ALA A 156 -1.68 -10.76 14.04
C ALA A 156 -0.80 -9.80 13.23
N GLU A 157 -0.69 -10.03 11.92
CA GLU A 157 0.07 -9.15 11.04
C GLU A 157 -0.49 -7.73 11.02
N VAL A 158 -1.82 -7.60 10.93
CA VAL A 158 -2.51 -6.30 10.97
C VAL A 158 -2.21 -5.56 12.28
N ALA A 159 -2.37 -6.20 13.44
CA ALA A 159 -2.07 -5.59 14.73
C ALA A 159 -0.60 -5.18 14.86
N ARG A 160 0.31 -6.06 14.41
CA ARG A 160 1.76 -5.83 14.42
C ARG A 160 2.17 -4.65 13.55
N GLN A 161 1.57 -4.48 12.36
CA GLN A 161 1.85 -3.34 11.50
C GLN A 161 1.30 -2.02 12.05
N ILE A 162 0.15 -2.05 12.74
CA ILE A 162 -0.47 -0.84 13.30
C ILE A 162 0.23 -0.35 14.57
N GLY A 163 0.53 -1.26 15.50
CA GLY A 163 1.01 -0.89 16.84
C GLY A 163 2.21 -1.70 17.33
N GLY A 164 2.92 -2.38 16.42
CA GLY A 164 4.08 -3.17 16.76
C GLY A 164 3.76 -4.40 17.61
N SER A 165 4.81 -4.98 18.19
CA SER A 165 4.71 -6.16 19.06
C SER A 165 3.90 -5.88 20.34
N GLU A 166 3.80 -4.63 20.77
CA GLU A 166 3.01 -4.25 21.95
C GLU A 166 1.53 -4.42 21.69
N LEU A 167 1.02 -3.87 20.58
CA LEU A 167 -0.39 -4.04 20.21
C LEU A 167 -0.71 -5.49 19.85
N GLU A 168 0.19 -6.19 19.16
CA GLU A 168 0.04 -7.63 18.86
C GLU A 168 -0.12 -8.45 20.15
N ALA A 169 0.67 -8.16 21.19
CA ALA A 169 0.55 -8.81 22.49
C ALA A 169 -0.75 -8.45 23.22
N ASP A 170 -1.18 -7.17 23.20
CA ASP A 170 -2.42 -6.72 23.84
C ASP A 170 -3.70 -7.30 23.21
N VAL A 171 -3.62 -7.78 21.96
CA VAL A 171 -4.71 -8.45 21.27
C VAL A 171 -4.51 -9.96 21.12
N SER A 172 -3.51 -10.54 21.81
CA SER A 172 -3.14 -11.97 21.68
C SER A 172 -4.30 -12.94 21.93
N ASP A 173 -5.21 -12.62 22.84
CA ASP A 173 -6.43 -13.41 23.09
C ASP A 173 -7.30 -13.59 21.84
N TYR A 174 -7.32 -12.59 20.94
CA TYR A 174 -8.02 -12.68 19.65
C TYR A 174 -7.25 -13.52 18.63
N LEU A 175 -5.91 -13.61 18.76
CA LEU A 175 -5.03 -14.28 17.80
C LEU A 175 -4.96 -15.79 18.00
N HIS A 176 -5.36 -16.29 19.18
CA HIS A 176 -5.40 -17.72 19.48
C HIS A 176 -6.71 -18.39 19.06
N ARG A 177 -7.68 -17.62 18.56
CA ARG A 177 -8.98 -18.13 18.12
C ARG A 177 -8.94 -18.49 16.64
N LEU A 178 -9.79 -19.44 16.25
CA LEU A 178 -9.96 -19.86 14.85
C LEU A 178 -11.08 -19.09 14.13
N ASP A 179 -11.77 -18.18 14.82
CA ASP A 179 -12.82 -17.33 14.27
C ASP A 179 -12.31 -15.91 13.96
N SER A 180 -13.16 -15.10 13.33
CA SER A 180 -12.83 -13.69 13.07
C SER A 180 -12.84 -12.90 14.39
N PRO A 181 -11.96 -11.90 14.56
CA PRO A 181 -12.00 -11.00 15.70
C PRO A 181 -13.34 -10.27 15.81
N ASP A 182 -13.70 -9.89 17.03
CA ASP A 182 -14.92 -9.14 17.32
C ASP A 182 -14.67 -7.62 17.42
N GLU A 183 -15.70 -6.87 17.78
CA GLU A 183 -15.65 -5.41 17.94
C GLU A 183 -14.53 -4.95 18.89
N GLY A 184 -14.21 -5.72 19.92
CA GLY A 184 -13.17 -5.39 20.88
C GLY A 184 -11.79 -5.30 20.23
N TYR A 185 -11.47 -6.23 19.32
CA TYR A 185 -10.27 -6.18 18.50
C TYR A 185 -10.26 -4.95 17.61
N PHE A 186 -11.33 -4.73 16.84
CA PHE A 186 -11.39 -3.60 15.90
C PHE A 186 -11.27 -2.25 16.60
N LYS A 187 -11.86 -2.10 17.78
CA LYS A 187 -11.75 -0.89 18.61
C LYS A 187 -10.33 -0.67 19.12
N LYS A 188 -9.63 -1.71 19.59
CA LYS A 188 -8.24 -1.60 20.02
C LYS A 188 -7.30 -1.24 18.87
N VAL A 189 -7.44 -1.95 17.74
CA VAL A 189 -6.52 -1.82 16.61
C VAL A 189 -6.79 -0.56 15.80
N PHE A 190 -8.05 -0.23 15.49
CA PHE A 190 -8.38 0.87 14.57
C PHE A 190 -9.06 2.07 15.25
N GLY A 191 -9.43 1.98 16.53
CA GLY A 191 -10.13 3.06 17.23
C GLY A 191 -9.39 4.38 17.16
N GLY A 192 -10.07 5.42 16.64
CA GLY A 192 -9.51 6.77 16.50
C GLY A 192 -8.46 6.92 15.40
N ARG A 193 -8.22 5.90 14.56
CA ARG A 193 -7.21 5.93 13.49
C ARG A 193 -7.87 5.93 12.11
N ARG A 194 -7.42 6.82 11.23
CA ARG A 194 -7.66 6.68 9.79
C ARG A 194 -6.73 5.59 9.28
N THR A 195 -7.29 4.45 8.84
CA THR A 195 -6.50 3.27 8.48
C THR A 195 -6.79 2.81 7.06
N LEU A 196 -5.72 2.68 6.27
CA LEU A 196 -5.72 2.06 4.95
C LEU A 196 -5.16 0.64 5.06
N ILE A 197 -5.93 -0.35 4.62
CA ILE A 197 -5.48 -1.75 4.52
C ILE A 197 -5.39 -2.13 3.05
N LEU A 198 -4.20 -2.55 2.63
CA LEU A 198 -3.91 -3.04 1.28
C LEU A 198 -3.54 -4.52 1.38
N ILE A 199 -4.13 -5.35 0.52
CA ILE A 199 -3.87 -6.78 0.45
C ILE A 199 -3.62 -7.11 -1.02
N ASP A 200 -2.39 -7.53 -1.34
CA ASP A 200 -1.97 -8.01 -2.67
C ASP A 200 -1.81 -9.54 -2.65
#